data_AF-J5Y7E3-F1
#
_entry.id   AF-J5Y7E3-F1
#
_cell.length_a   1.000
_cell.length_b   1.000
_cell.length_c   1.000
_cell.angle_alpha   90.00
_cell.angle_beta   90.00
_cell.angle_gamma   90.00
#
_symmetry.space_group_name_H-M   'P 1'
#
loop_
_entity.id
_entity.type
_entity.pdbx_description
1 polymer ?
#
loop_
_entity_poly.entity_id
_entity_poly.type
_entity_poly.pdbx_seq_one_letter_code
_entity_poly.pdbx_strand_id
1 'polypeptide(L)'
;MFAGPNGSGKSTLIEDVKKYYNVGYFINADVIELVLKTKGFIHCDDYLPTEISQNNWNDFLQYAENKRIDQNKLQQIHIVDNILVCTGTIDSYIAASVANFFREMLLKQQSTFSFETVMSHPSKVDFLKKAKNNGFKTYFYFITTQDPTINIKRIGFRVSKGGHNVSEEKIIERYYRTMNLLYDAFVIADTAFIFDNSSEDDRSLLIEKKENKLYFLQENVPEWVKIYLLDKINY
;
A
#
# COMPACT_ATOMS: atom_id res chain seq x y z
N MET A 1 1.88 6.80 2.47
CA MET A 1 1.91 5.33 2.23
C MET A 1 1.48 4.63 3.51
N PHE A 2 0.46 3.78 3.44
CA PHE A 2 0.03 2.90 4.53
C PHE A 2 0.49 1.47 4.22
N ALA A 3 1.32 0.89 5.09
CA ALA A 3 2.03 -0.35 4.85
C ALA A 3 1.92 -1.33 6.04
N GLY A 4 2.05 -2.62 5.74
CA GLY A 4 1.97 -3.67 6.74
C GLY A 4 1.48 -4.99 6.16
N PRO A 5 1.80 -6.14 6.77
CA PRO A 5 1.42 -7.45 6.26
C PRO A 5 -0.10 -7.63 6.21
N ASN A 6 -0.59 -8.62 5.45
CA ASN A 6 -2.00 -8.98 5.48
C ASN A 6 -2.43 -9.29 6.94
N GLY A 7 -3.63 -8.89 7.38
CA GLY A 7 -4.12 -9.16 8.74
C GLY A 7 -3.62 -8.21 9.85
N SER A 8 -2.69 -7.30 9.56
CA SER A 8 -2.10 -6.37 10.54
C SER A 8 -3.04 -5.27 11.07
N GLY A 9 -4.20 -5.04 10.46
CA GLY A 9 -5.14 -3.97 10.86
C GLY A 9 -4.97 -2.63 10.13
N LYS A 10 -4.31 -2.61 8.97
CA LYS A 10 -4.17 -1.41 8.10
C LYS A 10 -5.48 -0.67 7.87
N SER A 11 -6.55 -1.37 7.52
CA SER A 11 -7.83 -0.74 7.17
C SER A 11 -8.37 0.11 8.33
N THR A 12 -8.34 -0.40 9.56
CA THR A 12 -8.76 0.37 10.75
C THR A 12 -7.86 1.58 10.98
N LEU A 13 -6.54 1.43 10.82
CA LEU A 13 -5.59 2.56 10.95
C LEU A 13 -5.87 3.64 9.90
N ILE A 14 -6.12 3.25 8.66
CA ILE A 14 -6.41 4.17 7.55
C ILE A 14 -7.67 4.98 7.86
N GLU A 15 -8.74 4.33 8.30
CA GLU A 15 -9.99 5.01 8.64
C GLU A 15 -9.79 5.97 9.83
N ASP A 16 -9.01 5.60 10.83
CA ASP A 16 -8.70 6.50 11.94
C ASP A 16 -7.88 7.72 11.50
N VAL A 17 -6.91 7.55 10.60
CA VAL A 17 -6.14 8.68 10.07
C VAL A 17 -7.01 9.59 9.21
N LYS A 18 -7.88 9.02 8.36
CA LYS A 18 -8.79 9.79 7.50
C LYS A 18 -9.79 10.67 8.27
N LYS A 19 -10.14 10.31 9.51
CA LYS A 19 -11.02 11.14 10.36
C LYS A 19 -10.43 12.51 10.68
N TYR A 20 -9.10 12.61 10.77
CA TYR A 20 -8.42 13.81 11.26
C TYR A 20 -7.53 14.48 10.22
N TYR A 21 -7.14 13.75 9.16
CA TYR A 21 -6.18 14.23 8.19
C TYR A 21 -6.68 14.00 6.76
N ASN A 22 -6.43 14.99 5.90
CA ASN A 22 -6.62 14.82 4.46
C ASN A 22 -5.52 13.93 3.90
N VAL A 23 -5.90 12.76 3.39
CA VAL A 23 -4.98 11.78 2.79
C VAL A 23 -4.92 11.85 1.27
N GLY A 24 -5.58 12.85 0.67
CA GLY A 24 -5.70 13.03 -0.77
C GLY A 24 -6.45 11.89 -1.46
N TYR A 25 -6.16 11.66 -2.74
CA TYR A 25 -6.68 10.50 -3.47
C TYR A 25 -6.18 9.21 -2.82
N PHE A 26 -7.11 8.33 -2.42
CA PHE A 26 -6.77 7.08 -1.75
C PHE A 26 -6.79 5.91 -2.73
N ILE A 27 -5.61 5.36 -3.02
CA ILE A 27 -5.46 4.24 -3.94
C ILE A 27 -5.37 2.91 -3.17
N ASN A 28 -6.29 1.99 -3.45
CA ASN A 28 -6.27 0.64 -2.89
C ASN A 28 -6.63 -0.39 -3.99
N ALA A 29 -5.74 -1.36 -4.20
CA ALA A 29 -5.90 -2.37 -5.24
C ALA A 29 -7.11 -3.30 -5.00
N ASP A 30 -7.38 -3.69 -3.75
CA ASP A 30 -8.53 -4.55 -3.42
C ASP A 30 -9.86 -3.82 -3.68
N VAL A 31 -9.91 -2.50 -3.40
CA VAL A 31 -11.07 -1.65 -3.72
C VAL A 31 -11.25 -1.54 -5.23
N ILE A 32 -10.18 -1.29 -5.99
CA ILE A 32 -10.22 -1.23 -7.45
C ILE A 32 -10.70 -2.57 -8.04
N GLU A 33 -10.20 -3.70 -7.52
CA GLU A 33 -10.63 -5.03 -7.94
C GLU A 33 -12.14 -5.22 -7.71
N LEU A 34 -12.63 -4.85 -6.53
CA LEU A 34 -14.05 -4.95 -6.18
C LEU A 34 -14.91 -4.07 -7.08
N VAL A 35 -14.52 -2.82 -7.31
CA VAL A 35 -15.26 -1.89 -8.17
C VAL A 35 -15.34 -2.41 -9.60
N LEU A 36 -14.22 -2.85 -10.18
CA LEU A 36 -14.21 -3.42 -11.52
C LEU A 36 -15.06 -4.70 -11.59
N LYS A 37 -14.99 -5.60 -10.59
CA LYS A 37 -15.77 -6.84 -10.59
C LYS A 37 -17.28 -6.61 -10.45
N THR A 38 -17.68 -5.56 -9.75
CA THR A 38 -19.09 -5.30 -9.42
C THR A 38 -19.76 -4.33 -10.39
N LYS A 39 -19.05 -3.28 -10.81
CA LYS A 39 -19.57 -2.25 -11.73
C LYS A 39 -19.13 -2.44 -13.18
N GLY A 40 -18.00 -3.10 -13.41
CA GLY A 40 -17.40 -3.26 -14.74
C GLY A 40 -16.58 -2.06 -15.22
N PHE A 41 -16.63 -0.92 -14.52
CA PHE A 41 -15.94 0.31 -14.89
C PHE A 41 -15.52 1.14 -13.67
N ILE A 42 -14.60 2.08 -13.89
CA ILE A 42 -14.16 3.09 -12.94
C ILE A 42 -14.26 4.46 -13.62
N HIS A 43 -14.93 5.42 -12.99
CA HIS A 43 -14.76 6.82 -13.36
C HIS A 43 -13.38 7.29 -12.88
N CYS A 44 -12.52 7.74 -13.78
CA CYS A 44 -11.15 8.07 -13.41
C CYS A 44 -11.05 9.28 -12.46
N ASP A 45 -12.07 10.15 -12.44
CA ASP A 45 -12.17 11.28 -11.50
C ASP A 45 -12.26 10.85 -10.03
N ASP A 46 -12.67 9.61 -9.75
CA ASP A 46 -12.65 9.03 -8.40
C ASP A 46 -11.20 8.86 -7.88
N TYR A 47 -10.22 8.81 -8.78
CA TYR A 47 -8.83 8.51 -8.48
C TYR A 47 -7.84 9.57 -8.96
N LEU A 48 -8.24 10.48 -9.85
CA LEU A 48 -7.39 11.48 -10.48
C LEU A 48 -8.08 12.86 -10.53
N PRO A 49 -7.33 13.96 -10.41
CA PRO A 49 -7.88 15.32 -10.52
C PRO A 49 -8.03 15.84 -11.95
N THR A 50 -7.44 15.16 -12.94
CA THR A 50 -7.51 15.55 -14.34
C THR A 50 -7.91 14.36 -15.18
N GLU A 51 -8.70 14.65 -16.22
CA GLU A 51 -9.15 13.63 -17.16
C GLU A 51 -7.96 12.96 -17.85
N ILE A 52 -8.12 11.65 -18.09
CA ILE A 52 -7.13 10.83 -18.77
C ILE A 52 -7.73 10.10 -19.97
N SER A 53 -6.85 9.73 -20.90
CA SER A 53 -7.18 9.04 -22.13
C SER A 53 -6.44 7.71 -22.24
N GLN A 54 -6.81 6.92 -23.25
CA GLN A 54 -6.09 5.71 -23.61
C GLN A 54 -4.57 5.93 -23.80
N ASN A 55 -4.16 7.10 -24.29
CA ASN A 55 -2.74 7.40 -24.49
C ASN A 55 -1.97 7.39 -23.17
N ASN A 56 -2.56 7.90 -22.08
CA ASN A 56 -1.93 7.87 -20.76
C ASN A 56 -1.68 6.43 -20.28
N TRP A 57 -2.63 5.53 -20.53
CA TRP A 57 -2.47 4.10 -20.24
C TRP A 57 -1.39 3.47 -21.10
N ASN A 58 -1.40 3.73 -22.41
CA ASN A 58 -0.40 3.19 -23.34
C ASN A 58 1.02 3.64 -22.98
N ASP A 59 1.20 4.92 -22.62
CA ASP A 59 2.48 5.46 -22.15
C ASP A 59 2.92 4.78 -20.86
N PHE A 60 1.98 4.52 -19.94
CA PHE A 60 2.26 3.77 -18.72
C PHE A 60 2.77 2.35 -19.01
N LEU A 61 2.24 1.66 -20.02
CA LEU A 61 2.70 0.31 -20.37
C LEU A 61 4.13 0.27 -20.90
N GLN A 62 4.66 1.37 -21.44
CA GLN A 62 6.02 1.41 -21.99
C GLN A 62 7.12 1.43 -20.91
N TYR A 63 6.80 1.76 -19.66
CA TYR A 63 7.76 1.82 -18.56
C TYR A 63 8.36 0.44 -18.23
N ALA A 64 9.68 0.40 -18.00
CA ALA A 64 10.43 -0.84 -17.81
C ALA A 64 9.91 -1.74 -16.67
N GLU A 65 9.42 -1.15 -15.58
CA GLU A 65 8.81 -1.89 -14.46
C GLU A 65 7.55 -2.66 -14.87
N ASN A 66 6.83 -2.16 -15.88
CA ASN A 66 5.59 -2.77 -16.40
C ASN A 66 5.88 -3.79 -17.53
N LYS A 67 7.12 -3.92 -18.02
CA LYS A 67 7.47 -4.89 -19.07
C LYS A 67 7.50 -6.34 -18.58
N ARG A 68 7.61 -6.56 -17.27
CA ARG A 68 7.56 -7.90 -16.64
C ARG A 68 6.15 -8.41 -16.43
N ILE A 69 5.17 -7.59 -16.76
CA ILE A 69 3.76 -7.89 -16.63
C ILE A 69 3.28 -8.64 -17.87
N ASP A 70 2.39 -9.63 -17.69
CA ASP A 70 1.60 -10.21 -18.77
C ASP A 70 0.87 -9.10 -19.55
N GLN A 71 1.48 -8.69 -20.67
CA GLN A 71 0.98 -7.58 -21.49
C GLN A 71 -0.38 -7.90 -22.11
N ASN A 72 -0.68 -9.18 -22.34
CA ASN A 72 -1.96 -9.59 -22.93
C ASN A 72 -3.12 -9.26 -21.99
N LYS A 73 -2.92 -9.38 -20.67
CA LYS A 73 -3.92 -8.96 -19.67
C LYS A 73 -4.09 -7.44 -19.64
N LEU A 74 -2.99 -6.69 -19.73
CA LEU A 74 -3.07 -5.23 -19.65
C LEU A 74 -3.62 -4.56 -20.92
N GLN A 75 -3.56 -5.25 -22.08
CA GLN A 75 -4.23 -4.80 -23.30
C GLN A 75 -5.75 -4.84 -23.22
N GLN A 76 -6.33 -5.51 -22.20
CA GLN A 76 -7.77 -5.57 -21.97
C GLN A 76 -8.30 -4.33 -21.21
N ILE A 77 -7.40 -3.42 -20.80
CA ILE A 77 -7.77 -2.16 -20.16
C ILE A 77 -7.93 -1.07 -21.22
N HIS A 78 -9.11 -0.46 -21.22
CA HIS A 78 -9.44 0.64 -22.09
C HIS A 78 -9.90 1.87 -21.30
N ILE A 79 -9.54 3.06 -21.77
CA ILE A 79 -9.97 4.33 -21.21
C ILE A 79 -10.65 5.15 -22.31
N VAL A 80 -11.96 5.35 -22.17
CA VAL A 80 -12.81 6.10 -23.10
C VAL A 80 -13.63 7.10 -22.28
N ASP A 81 -13.64 8.36 -22.68
CA ASP A 81 -14.36 9.44 -22.00
C ASP A 81 -14.09 9.48 -20.48
N ASN A 82 -12.81 9.35 -20.10
CA ASN A 82 -12.36 9.33 -18.71
C ASN A 82 -12.94 8.17 -17.86
N ILE A 83 -13.39 7.10 -18.51
CA ILE A 83 -13.87 5.87 -17.88
C ILE A 83 -12.93 4.73 -18.20
N LEU A 84 -12.38 4.09 -17.16
CA LEU A 84 -11.57 2.89 -17.28
C LEU A 84 -12.46 1.64 -17.24
N VAL A 85 -12.33 0.79 -18.25
CA VAL A 85 -13.03 -0.50 -18.36
C VAL A 85 -12.04 -1.64 -18.58
N CYS A 86 -12.39 -2.83 -18.10
CA CYS A 86 -11.64 -4.07 -18.35
C CYS A 86 -12.51 -5.03 -19.16
N THR A 87 -12.10 -5.38 -20.37
CA THR A 87 -12.88 -6.25 -21.28
C THR A 87 -12.66 -7.74 -21.02
N GLY A 88 -11.63 -8.11 -20.25
CA GLY A 88 -11.39 -9.49 -19.85
C GLY A 88 -11.50 -9.74 -18.34
N THR A 89 -11.02 -10.89 -17.90
CA THR A 89 -11.19 -11.35 -16.51
C THR A 89 -10.40 -10.49 -15.53
N ILE A 90 -11.11 -9.89 -14.58
CA ILE A 90 -10.50 -9.08 -13.51
C ILE A 90 -9.94 -9.99 -12.42
N ASP A 91 -8.66 -9.84 -12.14
CA ASP A 91 -7.95 -10.45 -11.02
C ASP A 91 -7.17 -9.39 -10.20
N SER A 92 -6.64 -9.79 -9.04
CA SER A 92 -5.87 -8.90 -8.17
C SER A 92 -4.62 -8.33 -8.83
N TYR A 93 -4.14 -8.95 -9.91
CA TYR A 93 -2.97 -8.51 -10.62
C TYR A 93 -3.29 -7.35 -11.58
N ILE A 94 -4.41 -7.43 -12.31
CA ILE A 94 -4.96 -6.30 -13.08
C ILE A 94 -5.24 -5.13 -12.13
N ALA A 95 -5.91 -5.37 -11.01
CA ALA A 95 -6.24 -4.33 -10.05
C ALA A 95 -4.98 -3.67 -9.44
N ALA A 96 -3.94 -4.44 -9.14
CA ALA A 96 -2.66 -3.91 -8.70
C ALA A 96 -1.96 -3.06 -9.78
N SER A 97 -2.12 -3.41 -11.06
CA SER A 97 -1.57 -2.66 -12.19
C SER A 97 -2.32 -1.34 -12.41
N VAL A 98 -3.65 -1.35 -12.33
CA VAL A 98 -4.48 -0.14 -12.36
C VAL A 98 -4.17 0.78 -11.17
N ALA A 99 -4.01 0.22 -9.96
CA ALA A 99 -3.54 0.96 -8.79
C ALA A 99 -2.13 1.53 -8.97
N ASN A 100 -1.26 0.87 -9.74
CA ASN A 100 0.06 1.41 -10.07
C ASN A 100 -0.06 2.59 -11.05
N PHE A 101 -0.88 2.43 -12.08
CA PHE A 101 -1.16 3.49 -13.05
C PHE A 101 -1.69 4.76 -12.39
N PHE A 102 -2.72 4.67 -11.54
CA PHE A 102 -3.25 5.85 -10.85
C PHE A 102 -2.21 6.53 -9.95
N ARG A 103 -1.40 5.76 -9.21
CA ARG A 103 -0.30 6.31 -8.41
C ARG A 103 0.75 7.04 -9.25
N GLU A 104 1.10 6.50 -10.41
CA GLU A 104 2.02 7.14 -11.35
C GLU A 104 1.45 8.42 -11.95
N MET A 105 0.15 8.44 -12.27
CA MET A 105 -0.53 9.65 -12.75
C MET A 105 -0.58 10.73 -11.68
N LEU A 106 -0.97 10.39 -10.44
CA LEU A 106 -0.99 11.34 -9.31
C LEU A 106 0.40 11.92 -9.02
N LEU A 107 1.43 11.09 -9.12
CA LEU A 107 2.81 11.52 -8.99
C LEU A 107 3.19 12.54 -10.06
N LYS A 108 2.91 12.25 -11.35
CA LYS A 108 3.17 13.17 -12.47
C LYS A 108 2.39 14.47 -12.34
N GLN A 109 1.16 14.40 -11.84
CA GLN A 109 0.26 15.53 -11.66
C GLN A 109 0.51 16.29 -10.35
N GLN A 110 1.55 15.95 -9.58
CA GLN A 110 1.91 16.61 -8.31
C GLN A 110 0.74 16.73 -7.33
N SER A 111 -0.15 15.74 -7.35
CA SER A 111 -1.40 15.77 -6.61
C SER A 111 -1.28 15.00 -5.32
N THR A 112 -1.81 15.52 -4.20
CA THR A 112 -1.71 14.82 -2.90
C THR A 112 -2.47 13.49 -2.94
N PHE A 113 -1.82 12.42 -2.50
CA PHE A 113 -2.39 11.10 -2.51
C PHE A 113 -1.83 10.20 -1.40
N SER A 114 -2.56 9.11 -1.16
CA SER A 114 -2.15 8.03 -0.29
C SER A 114 -2.51 6.69 -0.92
N PHE A 115 -1.88 5.64 -0.43
CA PHE A 115 -2.18 4.30 -0.91
C PHE A 115 -1.92 3.27 0.16
N GLU A 116 -2.69 2.19 0.11
CA GLU A 116 -2.47 1.00 0.93
C GLU A 116 -1.60 -0.01 0.18
N THR A 117 -0.66 -0.63 0.88
CA THR A 117 0.12 -1.73 0.33
C THR A 117 0.51 -2.73 1.40
N VAL A 118 0.69 -3.99 1.00
CA VAL A 118 1.37 -4.97 1.86
C VAL A 118 2.84 -4.61 2.03
N MET A 119 3.46 -3.94 1.03
CA MET A 119 4.89 -3.62 1.00
C MET A 119 5.79 -4.87 1.00
N SER A 120 5.33 -5.98 0.43
CA SER A 120 6.11 -7.23 0.34
C SER A 120 7.01 -7.33 -0.91
N HIS A 121 7.29 -6.21 -1.59
CA HIS A 121 8.11 -6.16 -2.80
C HIS A 121 8.90 -4.84 -2.85
N PRO A 122 10.21 -4.85 -3.22
CA PRO A 122 11.07 -3.65 -3.21
C PRO A 122 10.50 -2.46 -3.98
N SER A 123 9.78 -2.70 -5.07
CA SER A 123 9.16 -1.62 -5.88
C SER A 123 8.23 -0.68 -5.11
N LYS A 124 7.72 -1.08 -3.93
CA LYS A 124 6.92 -0.20 -3.07
C LYS A 124 7.79 0.81 -2.32
N VAL A 125 8.99 0.39 -1.92
CA VAL A 125 10.02 1.26 -1.34
C VAL A 125 10.61 2.17 -2.41
N ASP A 126 10.88 1.64 -3.61
CA ASP A 126 11.34 2.43 -4.76
C ASP A 126 10.33 3.53 -5.14
N PHE A 127 9.04 3.21 -5.12
CA PHE A 127 8.00 4.21 -5.36
C PHE A 127 7.97 5.30 -4.28
N LEU A 128 8.16 4.96 -3.00
CA LEU A 128 8.28 5.95 -1.92
C LEU A 128 9.48 6.88 -2.15
N LYS A 129 10.64 6.30 -2.52
CA LYS A 129 11.85 7.06 -2.86
C LYS A 129 11.63 7.98 -4.05
N LYS A 130 10.97 7.47 -5.09
CA LYS A 130 10.58 8.23 -6.27
C LYS A 130 9.67 9.39 -5.91
N ALA A 131 8.67 9.19 -5.05
CA ALA A 131 7.79 10.26 -4.59
C ALA A 131 8.57 11.37 -3.88
N LYS A 132 9.44 11.01 -2.94
CA LYS A 132 10.33 11.97 -2.26
C LYS A 132 11.21 12.76 -3.23
N ASN A 133 11.84 12.08 -4.19
CA ASN A 133 12.67 12.72 -5.22
C ASN A 133 11.88 13.64 -6.16
N ASN A 134 10.55 13.48 -6.25
CA ASN A 134 9.65 14.34 -7.00
C ASN A 134 9.10 15.50 -6.16
N GLY A 135 9.65 15.76 -4.97
CA GLY A 135 9.29 16.91 -4.13
C GLY A 135 8.12 16.67 -3.18
N PHE A 136 7.58 15.44 -3.12
CA PHE A 136 6.51 15.13 -2.17
C PHE A 136 7.05 15.06 -0.74
N LYS A 137 6.29 15.64 0.20
CA LYS A 137 6.47 15.32 1.63
C LYS A 137 5.90 13.94 1.91
N THR A 138 6.75 13.02 2.34
CA THR A 138 6.40 11.60 2.46
C THR A 138 6.02 11.21 3.89
N TYR A 139 4.82 10.65 4.02
CA TYR A 139 4.30 10.09 5.26
C TYR A 139 4.20 8.56 5.15
N PHE A 140 4.82 7.85 6.08
CA PHE A 140 4.85 6.39 6.13
C PHE A 140 4.19 5.88 7.40
N TYR A 141 3.05 5.23 7.26
CA TYR A 141 2.34 4.59 8.35
C TYR A 141 2.57 3.09 8.23
N PHE A 142 3.28 2.51 9.19
CA PHE A 142 3.56 1.08 9.22
C PHE A 142 2.86 0.43 10.40
N ILE A 143 2.12 -0.64 10.15
CA ILE A 143 1.43 -1.41 11.19
C ILE A 143 1.69 -2.90 11.00
N THR A 144 2.06 -3.58 12.07
CA THR A 144 2.27 -5.03 12.05
C THR A 144 1.85 -5.67 13.37
N THR A 145 1.95 -7.00 13.41
CA THR A 145 1.85 -7.82 14.62
C THR A 145 3.23 -8.41 14.92
N GLN A 146 3.44 -8.88 16.14
CA GLN A 146 4.69 -9.52 16.56
C GLN A 146 4.95 -10.85 15.87
N ASP A 147 3.88 -11.53 15.44
CA ASP A 147 3.93 -12.86 14.85
C ASP A 147 2.91 -13.00 13.69
N PRO A 148 3.27 -13.65 12.56
CA PRO A 148 2.36 -13.88 11.44
C PRO A 148 1.16 -14.78 11.77
N THR A 149 1.23 -15.61 12.81
CA THR A 149 0.10 -16.44 13.27
C THR A 149 -1.08 -15.60 13.75
N ILE A 150 -0.84 -14.42 14.32
CA ILE A 150 -1.88 -13.46 14.69
C ILE A 150 -2.63 -12.99 13.43
N ASN A 151 -1.87 -12.69 12.36
CA ASN A 151 -2.44 -12.28 11.08
C ASN A 151 -3.24 -13.40 10.41
N ILE A 152 -2.76 -14.65 10.47
CA ILE A 152 -3.47 -15.84 9.97
C ILE A 152 -4.81 -15.98 10.69
N LYS A 153 -4.84 -15.93 12.03
CA LYS A 153 -6.08 -16.03 12.81
C LYS A 153 -7.09 -14.94 12.43
N ARG A 154 -6.64 -13.69 12.32
CA ARG A 154 -7.48 -12.54 11.94
C ARG A 154 -8.05 -12.69 10.53
N ILE A 155 -7.24 -13.16 9.58
CA ILE A 155 -7.71 -13.41 8.20
C ILE A 155 -8.73 -14.55 8.18
N GLY A 156 -8.47 -15.65 8.90
CA GLY A 156 -9.41 -16.77 9.02
C GLY A 156 -10.79 -16.32 9.52
N PHE A 157 -10.83 -15.51 10.58
CA PHE A 157 -12.09 -14.95 11.09
C PHE A 157 -12.80 -14.02 10.10
N ARG A 158 -12.04 -13.27 9.28
CA ARG A 158 -12.62 -12.43 8.24
C ARG A 158 -13.17 -13.27 7.08
N VAL A 159 -12.48 -14.34 6.70
CA VAL A 159 -12.92 -15.29 5.66
C VAL A 159 -14.20 -15.99 6.10
N SER A 160 -14.32 -16.39 7.38
CA SER A 160 -15.57 -16.96 7.89
C SER A 160 -16.75 -15.98 7.88
N LYS A 161 -16.49 -14.68 7.70
CA LYS A 161 -17.50 -13.62 7.51
C LYS A 161 -17.66 -13.19 6.04
N GLY A 162 -17.13 -13.96 5.08
CA GLY A 162 -17.25 -13.69 3.64
C GLY A 162 -16.15 -12.82 3.04
N GLY A 163 -15.05 -12.58 3.76
CA GLY A 163 -13.89 -11.86 3.23
C GLY A 163 -13.00 -12.68 2.29
N HIS A 164 -12.10 -12.00 1.58
CA HIS A 164 -11.16 -12.64 0.65
C HIS A 164 -10.12 -13.51 1.37
N ASN A 165 -9.91 -14.72 0.85
CA ASN A 165 -8.97 -15.71 1.38
C ASN A 165 -7.54 -15.53 0.82
N VAL A 166 -6.53 -15.70 1.65
CA VAL A 166 -5.12 -15.73 1.24
C VAL A 166 -4.49 -16.94 1.94
N SER A 167 -3.72 -17.76 1.21
CA SER A 167 -3.07 -18.93 1.83
C SER A 167 -2.14 -18.52 2.96
N GLU A 168 -2.08 -19.35 4.00
CA GLU A 168 -1.21 -19.13 5.16
C GLU A 168 0.26 -18.97 4.76
N GLU A 169 0.75 -19.82 3.86
CA GLU A 169 2.09 -19.73 3.28
C GLU A 169 2.38 -18.34 2.71
N LYS A 170 1.44 -17.80 1.91
CA LYS A 170 1.57 -16.48 1.30
C LYS A 170 1.48 -15.35 2.33
N ILE A 171 0.72 -15.53 3.40
CA ILE A 171 0.67 -14.57 4.52
C ILE A 171 2.02 -14.53 5.22
N ILE A 172 2.61 -15.68 5.53
CA ILE A 172 3.91 -15.81 6.21
C ILE A 172 5.04 -15.24 5.33
N GLU A 173 5.09 -15.64 4.05
CA GLU A 173 6.09 -15.14 3.09
C GLU A 173 6.03 -13.61 2.98
N ARG A 174 4.82 -13.05 2.82
CA ARG A 174 4.61 -11.60 2.72
C ARG A 174 4.93 -10.90 4.02
N TYR A 175 4.66 -11.51 5.17
CA TYR A 175 5.02 -10.97 6.48
C TYR A 175 6.51 -10.69 6.55
N TYR A 176 7.36 -11.71 6.38
CA TYR A 176 8.80 -11.53 6.50
C TYR A 176 9.37 -10.61 5.43
N ARG A 177 8.88 -10.67 4.18
CA ARG A 177 9.28 -9.70 3.14
C ARG A 177 8.96 -8.27 3.53
N THR A 178 7.77 -8.03 4.09
CA THR A 178 7.33 -6.70 4.53
C THR A 178 8.19 -6.19 5.68
N MET A 179 8.46 -7.04 6.67
CA MET A 179 9.30 -6.70 7.81
C MET A 179 10.74 -6.38 7.38
N ASN A 180 11.29 -7.13 6.42
CA ASN A 180 12.64 -6.88 5.90
C ASN A 180 12.79 -5.55 5.15
N LEU A 181 11.71 -5.05 4.54
CA LEU A 181 11.66 -3.77 3.82
C LEU A 181 11.32 -2.56 4.71
N LEU A 182 11.00 -2.80 5.99
CA LEU A 182 10.58 -1.76 6.94
C LEU A 182 11.63 -0.66 7.07
N TYR A 183 12.87 -1.03 7.35
CA TYR A 183 13.97 -0.09 7.56
C TYR A 183 14.17 0.84 6.36
N ASP A 184 14.23 0.29 5.16
CA ASP A 184 14.47 1.08 3.94
C ASP A 184 13.36 2.13 3.74
N ALA A 185 12.09 1.72 3.87
CA ALA A 185 10.95 2.62 3.77
C ALA A 185 10.96 3.70 4.87
N PHE A 186 11.31 3.31 6.09
CA PHE A 186 11.38 4.21 7.24
C PHE A 186 12.44 5.30 7.07
N VAL A 187 13.64 4.94 6.60
CA VAL A 187 14.73 5.90 6.36
C VAL A 187 14.34 6.88 5.26
N ILE A 188 13.75 6.39 4.17
CA ILE A 188 13.32 7.22 3.03
C ILE A 188 12.27 8.25 3.46
N ALA A 189 11.26 7.85 4.24
CA ALA A 189 10.13 8.72 4.58
C ALA A 189 10.53 9.99 5.38
N ASP A 190 9.89 11.13 5.13
CA ASP A 190 10.10 12.34 5.93
C ASP A 190 9.44 12.23 7.31
N THR A 191 8.29 11.58 7.37
CA THR A 191 7.61 11.27 8.63
C THR A 191 7.20 9.81 8.63
N ALA A 192 7.48 9.10 9.71
CA ALA A 192 7.06 7.71 9.86
C ALA A 192 6.39 7.46 11.21
N PHE A 193 5.38 6.60 11.20
CA PHE A 193 4.64 6.16 12.37
C PHE A 193 4.63 4.63 12.41
N ILE A 194 5.19 4.06 13.48
CA ILE A 194 5.34 2.61 13.64
C ILE A 194 4.36 2.13 14.70
N PHE A 195 3.38 1.33 14.28
CA PHE A 195 2.33 0.78 15.12
C PHE A 195 2.54 -0.71 15.35
N ASP A 196 2.32 -1.14 16.58
CA ASP A 196 2.07 -2.54 16.91
C ASP A 196 0.57 -2.76 17.12
N ASN A 197 0.09 -3.88 16.58
CA ASN A 197 -1.30 -4.28 16.70
C ASN A 197 -1.39 -5.76 17.12
N SER A 198 -0.47 -6.21 17.97
CA SER A 198 -0.39 -7.58 18.46
C SER A 198 -1.45 -7.89 19.51
N SER A 199 -1.83 -6.89 20.30
CA SER A 199 -2.93 -6.99 21.26
C SER A 199 -4.27 -7.04 20.50
N GLU A 200 -5.26 -7.74 21.06
CA GLU A 200 -6.62 -7.75 20.52
C GLU A 200 -7.38 -6.46 20.86
N ASP A 201 -7.05 -5.85 22.01
CA ASP A 201 -7.79 -4.72 22.56
C ASP A 201 -7.13 -3.35 22.31
N ASP A 202 -5.86 -3.34 21.92
CA ASP A 202 -5.12 -2.08 21.73
C ASP A 202 -4.17 -2.11 20.53
N ARG A 203 -4.10 -0.96 19.85
CA ARG A 203 -3.13 -0.66 18.79
C ARG A 203 -2.25 0.47 19.29
N SER A 204 -1.00 0.15 19.61
CA SER A 204 -0.07 1.10 20.20
C SER A 204 0.81 1.75 19.12
N LEU A 205 0.89 3.08 19.13
CA LEU A 205 1.92 3.80 18.39
C LEU A 205 3.23 3.72 19.18
N LEU A 206 4.25 3.10 18.59
CA LEU A 206 5.53 2.83 19.25
C LEU A 206 6.56 3.91 18.99
N ILE A 207 6.73 4.29 17.72
CA ILE A 207 7.77 5.20 17.27
C ILE A 207 7.18 6.21 16.30
N GLU A 208 7.50 7.48 16.51
CA GLU A 208 7.30 8.55 15.54
C GLU A 208 8.67 9.06 15.06
N LYS A 209 8.86 9.13 13.74
CA LYS A 209 10.00 9.77 13.10
C LYS A 209 9.54 11.06 12.46
N LYS A 210 10.25 12.17 12.73
CA LYS A 210 10.12 13.44 12.01
C LYS A 210 11.48 13.86 11.50
N GLU A 211 11.64 13.86 10.17
CA GLU A 211 12.90 14.09 9.50
C GLU A 211 13.99 13.18 10.05
N ASN A 212 14.96 13.72 10.79
CA ASN A 212 16.06 12.98 11.39
C ASN A 212 15.87 12.73 12.91
N LYS A 213 14.70 13.05 13.47
CA LYS A 213 14.41 12.87 14.90
C LYS A 213 13.50 11.66 15.12
N LEU A 214 13.83 10.87 16.13
CA LEU A 214 13.08 9.71 16.58
C LEU A 214 12.47 9.96 17.96
N TYR A 215 11.19 9.63 18.10
CA TYR A 215 10.43 9.74 19.33
C TYR A 215 9.89 8.36 19.69
N PHE A 216 10.30 7.84 20.83
CA PHE A 216 9.77 6.60 21.40
C PHE A 216 8.58 6.95 22.29
N LEU A 217 7.43 6.36 21.99
CA LEU A 217 6.16 6.65 22.67
C LEU A 217 5.76 5.56 23.66
N GLN A 218 6.58 4.52 23.77
CA GLN A 218 6.47 3.44 24.74
C GLN A 218 7.85 3.22 25.39
N GLU A 219 7.89 2.94 26.69
CA GLU A 219 9.14 2.66 27.42
C GLU A 219 9.84 1.40 26.86
N ASN A 220 9.04 0.40 26.50
CA ASN A 220 9.51 -0.85 25.93
C ASN A 220 8.91 -1.03 24.53
N VAL A 221 9.76 -1.38 23.57
CA VAL A 221 9.33 -1.76 22.22
C VAL A 221 9.43 -3.28 22.03
N PRO A 222 8.50 -3.90 21.29
CA PRO A 222 8.56 -5.32 20.96
C PRO A 222 9.87 -5.71 20.26
N GLU A 223 10.27 -6.98 20.39
CA GLU A 223 11.52 -7.49 19.84
C GLU A 223 11.63 -7.31 18.31
N TRP A 224 10.51 -7.43 17.59
CA TRP A 224 10.50 -7.21 16.14
C TRP A 224 10.95 -5.79 15.75
N VAL A 225 10.71 -4.78 16.59
CA VAL A 225 11.17 -3.41 16.33
C VAL A 225 12.69 -3.34 16.40
N LYS A 226 13.31 -4.07 17.33
CA LYS A 226 14.77 -4.15 17.40
C LYS A 226 15.33 -4.79 16.13
N ILE A 227 14.87 -5.99 15.81
CA ILE A 227 15.36 -6.81 14.69
C ILE A 227 15.19 -6.12 13.33
N TYR A 228 13.99 -5.59 13.04
CA TYR A 228 13.65 -5.12 11.70
C TYR A 228 13.84 -3.62 11.50
N LEU A 229 14.08 -2.85 12.57
CA LEU A 229 14.21 -1.40 12.51
C LEU A 229 15.45 -0.88 13.24
N LEU A 230 15.54 -1.03 14.56
CA LEU A 230 16.56 -0.33 15.35
C LEU A 230 17.97 -0.86 15.13
N ASP A 231 18.15 -2.19 15.06
CA ASP A 231 19.46 -2.80 14.86
C ASP A 231 20.04 -2.47 13.47
N LYS A 232 19.17 -2.06 12.52
CA LYS A 232 19.55 -1.62 11.18
C LYS A 232 19.93 -0.14 11.10
N ILE A 233 19.54 0.69 12.08
CA ILE A 233 19.87 2.14 12.12
C ILE A 233 21.36 2.36 12.46
N ASN A 234 21.99 1.41 13.17
CA ASN A 234 23.35 1.53 13.68
C ASN A 234 24.44 0.97 12.73
N TYR A 235 24.12 0.76 11.45
CA TYR A 235 25.05 0.39 10.37
C TYR A 235 25.00 1.43 9.26
#